data_AF-A0A7W1Z3X4-F1
#
_entry.id   AF-A0A7W1Z3X4-F1
#
_cell.length_a   1.000
_cell.length_b   1.000
_cell.length_c   1.000
_cell.angle_alpha   90.00
_cell.angle_beta   90.00
_cell.angle_gamma   90.00
#
_symmetry.space_group_name_H-M   'P 1'
#
loop_
_entity.id
_entity.type
_entity.pdbx_description
1 polymer ?
#
loop_
_entity_poly.entity_id
_entity_poly.type
_entity_poly.pdbx_seq_one_letter_code
_entity_poly.pdbx_strand_id
1 'polypeptide(L)'
;MQIFIFCSFSPAFANQESTSLPWSFLEQHRAQILQLESDDEALAFFHSATTQEPEGLRSHSKSQSGPSLKPSAKIKEAITSYLRSLGATTHAQTFREILAKPSTTILPTSTDLLPSEAQLQWIIKQPTLQTLKPVIDFYEQLSTWSTTTTSLTLPPGDEFAKFASYYDQTYQDWNESPLSWVSIFKENGQKGIEDKLLEYWQTSDHLATQRTSSSAIHDVYAQHYIQTRLLPMFRANLLTHVIQ
;
A
#
# COMPACT_ATOMS: atom_id res chain seq x y z
N MET A 1 -4.81 10.34 -19.07
CA MET A 1 -4.72 9.35 -20.17
C MET A 1 -4.39 8.00 -19.54
N GLN A 2 -5.35 7.08 -19.62
CA GLN A 2 -5.30 5.63 -19.38
C GLN A 2 -4.40 5.04 -18.29
N ILE A 3 -5.01 4.51 -17.23
CA ILE A 3 -4.79 3.10 -16.80
C ILE A 3 -6.19 2.50 -16.56
N PHE A 4 -6.79 2.07 -17.67
CA PHE A 4 -7.70 0.94 -17.71
C PHE A 4 -6.84 -0.32 -17.65
N ILE A 5 -7.32 -1.37 -16.97
CA ILE A 5 -6.84 -2.77 -16.87
C ILE A 5 -7.03 -3.15 -15.37
N PHE A 6 -8.03 -3.88 -14.88
CA PHE A 6 -8.73 -5.06 -15.39
C PHE A 6 -10.23 -5.06 -15.02
N CYS A 7 -11.10 -4.91 -16.02
CA CYS A 7 -12.47 -5.46 -16.00
C CYS A 7 -12.57 -6.46 -17.15
N SER A 8 -11.94 -7.62 -17.01
CA SER A 8 -11.96 -8.65 -18.06
C SER A 8 -12.05 -10.06 -17.49
N PHE A 9 -12.89 -10.34 -16.50
CA PHE A 9 -13.12 -11.73 -16.05
C PHE A 9 -14.56 -12.02 -15.66
N SER A 10 -15.47 -11.95 -16.64
CA SER A 10 -16.48 -13.01 -16.86
C SER A 10 -17.28 -12.73 -18.14
N PRO A 11 -17.42 -13.68 -19.08
CA PRO A 11 -18.32 -13.54 -20.22
C PRO A 11 -19.79 -13.31 -19.82
N ALA A 12 -20.14 -13.60 -18.57
CA ALA A 12 -21.47 -13.37 -18.01
C ALA A 12 -21.83 -11.87 -17.86
N PHE A 13 -20.85 -10.95 -17.89
CA PHE A 13 -21.07 -9.51 -17.72
C PHE A 13 -20.54 -8.65 -18.88
N ALA A 14 -20.02 -9.27 -19.95
CA ALA A 14 -19.40 -8.56 -21.07
C ALA A 14 -20.38 -7.78 -21.98
N ASN A 15 -21.70 -7.89 -21.74
CA ASN A 15 -22.74 -7.32 -22.60
C ASN A 15 -23.57 -6.19 -21.95
N GLN A 16 -23.10 -5.56 -20.86
CA GLN A 16 -23.77 -4.36 -20.34
C GLN A 16 -22.85 -3.14 -20.43
N GLU A 17 -23.19 -2.28 -21.38
CA GLU A 17 -22.79 -0.87 -21.47
C GLU A 17 -23.14 -0.14 -20.17
N SER A 18 -22.30 -0.22 -19.14
CA SER A 18 -22.39 0.69 -18.00
C SER A 18 -21.08 0.67 -17.21
N THR A 19 -20.17 1.55 -17.62
CA THR A 19 -18.94 1.83 -16.88
C THR A 19 -19.18 2.50 -15.52
N SER A 20 -20.43 2.85 -15.17
CA SER A 20 -20.80 3.50 -13.90
C SER A 20 -21.21 2.55 -12.77
N LEU A 21 -21.71 1.36 -13.11
CA LEU A 21 -22.25 0.39 -12.13
C LEU A 21 -21.23 -0.16 -11.12
N PRO A 22 -19.96 -0.45 -11.49
CA PRO A 22 -18.98 -0.95 -10.52
C PRO A 22 -18.61 0.09 -9.47
N TRP A 23 -18.60 1.37 -9.86
CA TRP A 23 -18.17 2.47 -9.00
C TRP A 23 -19.25 2.84 -7.97
N SER A 24 -20.51 2.94 -8.39
CA SER A 24 -21.61 3.22 -7.46
C SER A 24 -21.80 2.12 -6.41
N PHE A 25 -21.60 0.85 -6.80
CA PHE A 25 -21.64 -0.28 -5.88
C PHE A 25 -20.50 -0.21 -4.85
N LEU A 26 -19.29 0.12 -5.32
CA LEU A 26 -18.13 0.29 -4.46
C LEU A 26 -18.34 1.44 -3.46
N GLU A 27 -18.80 2.60 -3.92
CA GLU A 27 -19.05 3.76 -3.05
C GLU A 27 -20.10 3.43 -1.98
N GLN A 28 -21.19 2.78 -2.36
CA GLN A 28 -22.29 2.44 -1.45
C GLN A 28 -21.89 1.39 -0.40
N HIS A 29 -21.01 0.46 -0.75
CA HIS A 29 -20.68 -0.69 0.08
C HIS A 29 -19.21 -0.76 0.53
N ARG A 30 -18.47 0.35 0.40
CA ARG A 30 -17.02 0.40 0.66
C ARG A 30 -16.66 -0.17 2.03
N ALA A 31 -17.36 0.27 3.08
CA ALA A 31 -17.09 -0.15 4.44
C ALA A 31 -17.29 -1.66 4.64
N GLN A 32 -18.33 -2.24 4.03
CA GLN A 32 -18.63 -3.67 4.14
C GLN A 32 -17.65 -4.52 3.33
N ILE A 33 -17.28 -4.08 2.13
CA ILE A 33 -16.28 -4.75 1.28
C ILE A 33 -14.93 -4.82 2.00
N LEU A 34 -14.55 -3.73 2.69
CA LEU A 34 -13.35 -3.66 3.52
C LEU A 34 -13.41 -4.50 4.80
N GLN A 35 -14.49 -5.23 5.07
CA GLN A 35 -14.59 -6.16 6.20
C GLN A 35 -14.75 -7.62 5.76
N LEU A 36 -14.71 -7.90 4.44
CA LEU A 36 -14.82 -9.27 3.93
C LEU A 36 -13.51 -10.01 4.10
N GLU A 37 -13.57 -11.21 4.67
CA GLU A 37 -12.42 -12.07 4.97
C GLU A 37 -12.55 -13.49 4.39
N SER A 38 -13.70 -13.82 3.79
CA SER A 38 -13.94 -15.13 3.21
C SER A 38 -14.89 -15.14 2.01
N ASP A 39 -14.84 -16.22 1.23
CA ASP A 39 -15.71 -16.42 0.07
C ASP A 39 -17.17 -16.57 0.49
N ASP A 40 -17.44 -17.20 1.64
CA ASP A 40 -18.79 -17.37 2.16
C ASP A 40 -19.39 -16.04 2.59
N GLU A 41 -18.61 -15.18 3.26
CA GLU A 41 -19.02 -13.81 3.60
C GLU A 41 -19.25 -12.98 2.35
N ALA A 42 -18.34 -13.04 1.37
CA ALA A 42 -18.45 -12.30 0.12
C ALA A 42 -19.71 -12.69 -0.66
N LEU A 43 -20.03 -13.99 -0.73
CA LEU A 43 -21.24 -14.48 -1.36
C LEU A 43 -22.50 -14.05 -0.61
N ALA A 44 -22.51 -14.19 0.73
CA ALA A 44 -23.64 -13.76 1.55
C ALA A 44 -23.90 -12.26 1.42
N PHE A 45 -22.82 -11.46 1.48
CA PHE A 45 -22.84 -10.03 1.25
C PHE A 45 -23.42 -9.69 -0.12
N PHE A 46 -22.87 -10.26 -1.20
CA PHE A 46 -23.33 -10.00 -2.57
C PHE A 46 -24.82 -10.32 -2.74
N HIS A 47 -25.27 -11.46 -2.22
CA HIS A 47 -26.69 -11.81 -2.25
C HIS A 47 -27.54 -10.81 -1.47
N SER A 48 -27.15 -10.40 -0.26
CA SER A 48 -27.92 -9.42 0.51
C SER A 48 -27.98 -8.05 -0.17
N ALA A 49 -26.87 -7.59 -0.76
CA ALA A 49 -26.75 -6.29 -1.40
C ALA A 49 -27.53 -6.21 -2.73
N THR A 50 -27.63 -7.32 -3.46
CA THR A 50 -28.33 -7.35 -4.76
C THR A 50 -29.81 -7.72 -4.67
N THR A 51 -30.26 -8.27 -3.54
CA THR A 51 -31.67 -8.69 -3.33
C THR A 51 -32.50 -7.65 -2.57
N GLN A 52 -31.92 -6.51 -2.16
CA GLN A 52 -32.70 -5.38 -1.66
C GLN A 52 -33.51 -4.76 -2.81
N GLU A 53 -34.72 -5.26 -3.04
CA GLU A 53 -35.74 -4.52 -3.78
C GLU A 53 -36.01 -3.18 -3.08
N PRO A 54 -36.18 -2.07 -3.84
CA PRO A 54 -36.60 -0.80 -3.26
C PRO A 54 -37.96 -0.99 -2.57
N GLU A 55 -38.08 -0.52 -1.32
CA GLU A 55 -39.25 -0.64 -0.43
C GLU A 55 -40.59 -0.08 -1.01
N GLY A 56 -40.63 0.36 -2.26
CA GLY A 56 -41.79 0.96 -2.91
C GLY A 56 -42.69 0.02 -3.73
N LEU A 57 -42.33 -1.25 -3.95
CA LEU A 57 -43.10 -2.16 -4.83
C LEU A 57 -43.58 -3.44 -4.12
N ARG A 58 -44.13 -3.29 -2.91
CA ARG A 58 -45.04 -4.33 -2.36
C ARG A 58 -46.40 -4.27 -3.06
N SER A 59 -46.42 -4.59 -4.35
CA SER A 59 -47.66 -4.90 -5.07
C SER A 59 -47.75 -6.40 -5.25
N HIS A 60 -48.87 -6.95 -4.79
CA HIS A 60 -49.24 -8.35 -4.83
C HIS A 60 -48.77 -9.11 -6.08
N SER A 61 -47.83 -10.04 -5.88
CA SER A 61 -47.65 -11.17 -6.78
C SER A 61 -47.49 -12.44 -5.96
N LYS A 62 -48.59 -13.18 -5.82
CA LYS A 62 -48.53 -14.62 -5.60
C LYS A 62 -47.95 -15.21 -6.90
N SER A 63 -46.66 -15.50 -6.93
CA SER A 63 -46.06 -16.22 -8.05
C SER A 63 -44.96 -17.16 -7.55
N GLN A 64 -45.30 -18.45 -7.63
CA GLN A 64 -44.43 -19.61 -7.84
C GLN A 64 -43.01 -19.54 -7.27
N SER A 65 -42.80 -20.34 -6.21
CA SER A 65 -41.50 -20.87 -5.82
C SER A 65 -40.91 -21.69 -6.98
N GLY A 66 -40.24 -21.02 -7.91
CA GLY A 66 -39.30 -21.66 -8.82
C GLY A 66 -38.14 -22.25 -8.02
N PRO A 67 -37.47 -23.31 -8.52
CA PRO A 67 -36.33 -23.89 -7.84
C PRO A 67 -35.29 -22.81 -7.60
N SER A 68 -34.88 -22.63 -6.34
CA SER A 68 -33.70 -21.84 -5.98
C SER A 68 -32.52 -22.41 -6.76
N LEU A 69 -32.21 -21.80 -7.90
CA LEU A 69 -31.04 -22.10 -8.69
C LEU A 69 -29.84 -21.65 -7.88
N LYS A 70 -29.30 -22.56 -7.06
CA LYS A 70 -28.03 -22.34 -6.36
C LYS A 70 -27.00 -21.90 -7.41
N PRO A 71 -26.28 -20.78 -7.18
CA PRO A 71 -25.29 -20.31 -8.14
C PRO A 71 -24.30 -21.43 -8.47
N SER A 72 -23.99 -21.58 -9.76
CA SER A 72 -22.96 -22.52 -10.19
C SER A 72 -21.60 -22.14 -9.60
N ALA A 73 -20.68 -23.10 -9.46
CA ALA A 73 -19.34 -22.84 -8.92
C ALA A 73 -18.63 -21.69 -9.65
N LYS A 74 -18.80 -21.59 -10.98
CA LYS A 74 -18.25 -20.51 -11.80
C LYS A 74 -18.79 -19.12 -11.44
N ILE A 75 -20.09 -19.04 -11.13
CA ILE A 75 -20.72 -17.77 -10.72
C ILE A 75 -20.21 -17.36 -9.35
N LYS A 76 -20.07 -18.32 -8.42
CA LYS A 76 -19.52 -18.05 -7.09
C LYS A 76 -18.10 -17.50 -7.17
N GLU A 77 -17.24 -18.14 -7.97
CA GLU A 77 -15.87 -17.70 -8.20
C GLU A 77 -15.79 -16.31 -8.82
N ALA A 78 -16.66 -16.00 -9.79
CA ALA A 78 -16.73 -14.67 -10.39
C ALA A 78 -17.12 -13.59 -9.36
N ILE A 79 -18.10 -13.88 -8.49
CA ILE A 79 -18.53 -12.95 -7.43
C ILE A 79 -17.40 -12.72 -6.42
N THR A 80 -16.76 -13.79 -5.95
CA THR A 80 -15.69 -13.65 -4.94
C THR A 80 -14.46 -12.97 -5.52
N SER A 81 -14.09 -13.27 -6.77
CA SER A 81 -13.03 -12.57 -7.52
C SER A 81 -13.34 -11.08 -7.69
N TYR A 82 -14.58 -10.74 -8.04
CA TYR A 82 -15.03 -9.36 -8.16
C TYR A 82 -14.89 -8.61 -6.83
N LEU A 83 -15.38 -9.19 -5.72
CA LEU A 83 -15.32 -8.54 -4.41
C LEU A 83 -13.90 -8.40 -3.87
N ARG A 84 -13.02 -9.40 -4.07
CA ARG A 84 -11.58 -9.27 -3.75
C ARG A 84 -10.94 -8.12 -4.54
N SER A 85 -11.25 -8.01 -5.82
CA SER A 85 -10.72 -6.95 -6.69
C SER A 85 -11.18 -5.57 -6.23
N LEU A 86 -12.43 -5.43 -5.79
CA LEU A 86 -12.93 -4.20 -5.18
C LEU A 86 -12.22 -3.87 -3.86
N GLY A 87 -12.02 -4.87 -2.99
CA GLY A 87 -11.25 -4.69 -1.74
C GLY A 87 -9.82 -4.23 -2.01
N ALA A 88 -9.11 -4.90 -2.91
CA ALA A 88 -7.75 -4.53 -3.34
C ALA A 88 -7.70 -3.11 -3.92
N THR A 89 -8.66 -2.76 -4.79
CA THR A 89 -8.75 -1.41 -5.39
C THR A 89 -8.96 -0.35 -4.31
N THR A 90 -9.80 -0.64 -3.32
CA THR A 90 -10.08 0.29 -2.22
C THR A 90 -8.84 0.53 -1.38
N HIS A 91 -8.10 -0.53 -1.03
CA HIS A 91 -6.83 -0.40 -0.30
C HIS A 91 -5.79 0.37 -1.10
N ALA A 92 -5.64 0.08 -2.40
CA ALA A 92 -4.74 0.83 -3.28
C ALA A 92 -5.08 2.34 -3.32
N GLN A 93 -6.36 2.69 -3.38
CA GLN A 93 -6.80 4.10 -3.31
C GLN A 93 -6.46 4.74 -1.97
N THR A 94 -6.76 4.06 -0.86
CA THR A 94 -6.41 4.53 0.49
C THR A 94 -4.90 4.79 0.62
N PHE A 95 -4.05 3.87 0.14
CA PHE A 95 -2.61 4.07 0.13
C PHE A 95 -2.20 5.29 -0.69
N ARG A 96 -2.77 5.45 -1.89
CA ARG A 96 -2.48 6.60 -2.76
C ARG A 96 -2.81 7.92 -2.08
N GLU A 97 -3.97 8.01 -1.43
CA GLU A 97 -4.41 9.20 -0.70
C GLU A 97 -3.47 9.53 0.47
N ILE A 98 -3.02 8.51 1.22
CA ILE A 98 -2.07 8.68 2.31
C ILE A 98 -0.70 9.15 1.79
N LEU A 99 -0.20 8.49 0.76
CA LEU A 99 1.13 8.76 0.19
C LEU A 99 1.20 10.09 -0.54
N ALA A 100 0.08 10.59 -1.07
CA ALA A 100 -0.02 11.91 -1.69
C ALA A 100 0.01 13.06 -0.66
N LYS A 101 -0.13 12.77 0.65
CA LYS A 101 0.05 13.80 1.68
C LYS A 101 1.51 14.31 1.69
N PRO A 102 1.74 15.58 2.06
CA PRO A 102 3.07 16.18 2.06
C PRO A 102 4.11 15.29 2.76
N SER A 103 5.29 15.13 2.15
CA SER A 103 6.37 14.23 2.60
C SER A 103 6.86 14.49 4.03
N THR A 104 6.55 15.67 4.58
CA THR A 104 6.86 16.08 5.97
C THR A 104 5.87 15.58 7.01
N THR A 105 4.74 15.01 6.59
CA THR A 105 3.68 14.51 7.49
C THR A 105 3.99 13.06 7.87
N ILE A 106 4.02 12.71 9.15
CA ILE A 106 4.17 11.33 9.64
C ILE A 106 3.16 10.42 8.95
N LEU A 107 3.57 9.22 8.50
CA LEU A 107 2.62 8.27 7.93
C LEU A 107 1.72 7.73 9.06
N PRO A 108 0.40 7.71 8.86
CA PRO A 108 -0.50 7.13 9.85
C PRO A 108 -0.25 5.62 9.97
N THR A 109 -0.04 5.16 11.20
CA THR A 109 0.09 3.74 11.58
C THR A 109 -1.26 3.09 11.90
N SER A 110 -2.39 3.75 11.62
CA SER A 110 -3.70 3.22 12.01
C SER A 110 -3.99 1.89 11.32
N THR A 111 -4.32 0.88 12.13
CA THR A 111 -4.81 -0.43 11.68
C THR A 111 -6.08 -0.33 10.84
N ASP A 112 -6.84 0.77 10.97
CA ASP A 112 -8.06 0.99 10.18
C ASP A 112 -7.78 1.31 8.70
N LEU A 113 -6.53 1.62 8.37
CA LEU A 113 -6.11 1.99 7.01
C LEU A 113 -5.56 0.80 6.23
N LEU A 114 -5.22 -0.29 6.92
CA LEU A 114 -4.64 -1.49 6.37
C LEU A 114 -5.70 -2.59 6.32
N PRO A 115 -5.63 -3.52 5.35
CA PRO A 115 -6.43 -4.74 5.44
C PRO A 115 -6.08 -5.48 6.72
N SER A 116 -7.07 -6.10 7.35
CA SER A 116 -6.80 -7.11 8.37
C SER A 116 -5.97 -8.24 7.75
N GLU A 117 -5.19 -8.97 8.55
CA GLU A 117 -4.42 -10.11 8.03
C GLU A 117 -5.34 -11.13 7.33
N ALA A 118 -6.51 -11.41 7.91
CA ALA A 118 -7.49 -12.32 7.33
C ALA A 118 -8.01 -11.83 5.97
N GLN A 119 -8.33 -10.54 5.86
CA GLN A 119 -8.72 -9.92 4.60
C GLN A 119 -7.59 -9.92 3.57
N LEU A 120 -6.36 -9.59 3.98
CA LEU A 120 -5.21 -9.61 3.09
C LEU A 120 -4.99 -11.01 2.52
N GLN A 121 -5.00 -12.02 3.39
CA GLN A 121 -4.91 -13.43 2.99
C GLN A 121 -6.04 -13.82 2.04
N TRP A 122 -7.26 -13.34 2.29
CA TRP A 122 -8.39 -13.58 1.40
C TRP A 122 -8.23 -12.94 0.02
N ILE A 123 -7.74 -11.69 -0.03
CA ILE A 123 -7.47 -10.97 -1.28
C ILE A 123 -6.38 -11.68 -2.09
N ILE A 124 -5.24 -12.03 -1.47
CA ILE A 124 -4.09 -12.62 -2.18
C ILE A 124 -4.25 -14.09 -2.54
N LYS A 125 -5.32 -14.77 -2.06
CA LYS A 125 -5.72 -16.08 -2.61
C LYS A 125 -5.99 -16.01 -4.11
N GLN A 126 -6.37 -14.84 -4.61
CA GLN A 126 -6.45 -14.59 -6.05
C GLN A 126 -5.04 -14.32 -6.60
N PRO A 127 -4.51 -15.15 -7.52
CA PRO A 127 -3.13 -15.03 -7.99
C PRO A 127 -2.78 -13.66 -8.57
N THR A 128 -3.73 -13.03 -9.26
CA THR A 128 -3.54 -11.71 -9.88
C THR A 128 -3.40 -10.57 -8.87
N LEU A 129 -3.71 -10.80 -7.58
CA LEU A 129 -3.67 -9.80 -6.51
C LEU A 129 -2.51 -10.04 -5.52
N GLN A 130 -1.66 -11.04 -5.75
CA GLN A 130 -0.53 -11.36 -4.87
C GLN A 130 0.51 -10.23 -4.78
N THR A 131 0.59 -9.38 -5.80
CA THR A 131 1.47 -8.21 -5.85
C THR A 131 1.13 -7.16 -4.78
N LEU A 132 -0.06 -7.22 -4.19
CA LEU A 132 -0.48 -6.28 -3.14
C LEU A 132 0.27 -6.51 -1.82
N LYS A 133 0.62 -7.76 -1.49
CA LYS A 133 1.24 -8.09 -0.21
C LYS A 133 2.59 -7.38 0.00
N PRO A 134 3.55 -7.46 -0.94
CA PRO A 134 4.83 -6.74 -0.80
C PRO A 134 4.68 -5.22 -0.61
N VAL A 135 3.65 -4.62 -1.21
CA VAL A 135 3.36 -3.18 -1.08
C VAL A 135 2.89 -2.83 0.33
N ILE A 136 2.00 -3.66 0.88
CA ILE A 136 1.50 -3.50 2.26
C ILE A 136 2.62 -3.71 3.27
N ASP A 137 3.37 -4.80 3.14
CA ASP A 137 4.48 -5.13 4.04
C ASP A 137 5.53 -3.99 4.05
N PHE A 138 5.80 -3.37 2.89
CA PHE A 138 6.70 -2.22 2.78
C PHE A 138 6.12 -0.96 3.43
N TYR A 139 4.83 -0.68 3.22
CA TYR A 139 4.15 0.45 3.86
C TYR A 139 4.17 0.34 5.38
N GLU A 140 3.88 -0.84 5.93
CA GLU A 140 3.88 -1.08 7.38
C GLU A 140 5.25 -0.78 8.00
N GLN A 141 6.32 -1.30 7.41
CA GLN A 141 7.68 -1.03 7.83
C GLN A 141 8.01 0.47 7.79
N LEU A 142 7.64 1.14 6.69
CA LEU A 142 7.87 2.59 6.52
C LEU A 142 7.08 3.43 7.53
N SER A 143 5.83 3.05 7.81
CA SER A 143 4.95 3.78 8.73
C SER A 143 5.48 3.75 10.16
N THR A 144 5.92 2.58 10.63
CA THR A 144 6.54 2.37 11.95
C THR A 144 7.80 3.22 12.12
N TRP A 145 8.59 3.35 11.06
CA TRP A 145 9.80 4.17 11.11
C TRP A 145 9.48 5.66 11.21
N SER A 146 8.49 6.14 10.46
CA SER A 146 8.14 7.56 10.39
C SER A 146 7.62 8.16 11.71
N THR A 147 7.11 7.33 12.64
CA THR A 147 6.60 7.77 13.95
C THR A 147 7.69 8.01 14.99
N THR A 148 8.91 7.53 14.75
CA THR A 148 10.00 7.54 15.76
C THR A 148 10.87 8.79 15.67
N THR A 149 10.67 9.66 14.68
CA THR A 149 11.65 10.71 14.38
C THR A 149 11.45 11.98 15.20
N THR A 150 12.50 12.39 15.91
CA THR A 150 12.55 13.64 16.69
C THR A 150 13.01 14.80 15.79
N SER A 151 12.43 15.99 15.95
CA SER A 151 12.91 17.19 15.28
C SER A 151 14.32 17.54 15.77
N LEU A 152 15.31 17.48 14.87
CA LEU A 152 16.71 17.73 15.18
C LEU A 152 17.23 18.89 14.35
N THR A 153 17.94 19.80 15.01
CA THR A 153 18.57 20.95 14.35
C THR A 153 19.93 20.53 13.80
N LEU A 154 20.15 20.73 12.51
CA LEU A 154 21.45 20.47 11.90
C LEU A 154 22.51 21.44 12.47
N PRO A 155 23.71 20.93 12.82
CA PRO A 155 24.90 21.74 12.99
C PRO A 155 25.13 22.69 11.80
N PRO A 156 25.61 23.91 12.03
CA PRO A 156 25.94 24.84 10.94
C PRO A 156 27.15 24.36 10.13
N GLY A 157 27.15 24.66 8.81
CA GLY A 157 28.26 24.38 7.90
C GLY A 157 27.92 23.39 6.78
N ASP A 158 28.91 23.08 5.94
CA ASP A 158 28.73 22.26 4.72
C ASP A 158 28.95 20.75 4.93
N GLU A 159 29.25 20.32 6.16
CA GLU A 159 29.56 18.92 6.45
C GLU A 159 28.37 17.99 6.19
N PHE A 160 27.14 18.45 6.41
CA PHE A 160 25.96 17.68 6.01
C PHE A 160 25.87 17.51 4.49
N ALA A 161 26.23 18.53 3.71
CA ALA A 161 26.20 18.44 2.25
C ALA A 161 27.22 17.43 1.72
N LYS A 162 28.41 17.35 2.34
CA LYS A 162 29.42 16.32 2.02
C LYS A 162 28.92 14.91 2.37
N PHE A 163 28.34 14.75 3.55
CA PHE A 163 27.70 13.51 3.99
C PHE A 163 26.61 13.06 3.01
N ALA A 164 25.67 13.93 2.66
CA ALA A 164 24.60 13.63 1.72
C ALA A 164 25.14 13.27 0.33
N SER A 165 26.13 14.04 -0.16
CA SER A 165 26.72 13.81 -1.49
C SER A 165 27.40 12.45 -1.61
N TYR A 166 28.05 11.96 -0.55
CA TYR A 166 28.64 10.62 -0.53
C TYR A 166 27.59 9.53 -0.82
N TYR A 167 26.44 9.61 -0.14
CA TYR A 167 25.37 8.64 -0.30
C TYR A 167 24.61 8.78 -1.62
N ASP A 168 24.34 10.02 -2.05
CA ASP A 168 23.71 10.30 -3.34
C ASP A 168 24.56 9.75 -4.51
N GLN A 169 25.89 9.70 -4.35
CA GLN A 169 26.80 9.14 -5.36
C GLN A 169 26.99 7.62 -5.26
N THR A 170 26.96 7.07 -4.04
CA THR A 170 27.23 5.64 -3.80
C THR A 170 26.00 4.78 -4.05
N TYR A 171 24.81 5.31 -3.74
CA TYR A 171 23.53 4.62 -3.82
C TYR A 171 22.60 5.36 -4.81
N GLN A 172 23.05 5.44 -6.07
CA GLN A 172 22.34 6.16 -7.15
C GLN A 172 21.13 5.38 -7.69
N ASP A 173 21.13 4.07 -7.55
CA ASP A 173 20.07 3.22 -8.07
C ASP A 173 18.87 3.23 -7.13
N TRP A 174 17.73 3.64 -7.67
CA TRP A 174 16.44 3.70 -6.96
C TRP A 174 15.51 2.53 -7.30
N ASN A 175 16.01 1.58 -8.11
CA ASN A 175 15.29 0.36 -8.52
C ASN A 175 15.61 -0.79 -7.56
N GLU A 176 15.22 -2.03 -7.89
CA GLU A 176 15.51 -3.21 -7.05
C GLU A 176 16.97 -3.72 -7.16
N SER A 177 17.92 -2.86 -7.57
CA SER A 177 19.36 -3.19 -7.54
C SER A 177 19.76 -3.62 -6.12
N PRO A 178 20.65 -4.61 -5.94
CA PRO A 178 21.13 -5.04 -4.62
C PRO A 178 21.77 -3.91 -3.81
N LEU A 179 22.25 -2.86 -4.48
CA LEU A 179 22.85 -1.67 -3.86
C LEU A 179 21.89 -0.46 -3.88
N SER A 180 20.58 -0.69 -3.91
CA SER A 180 19.58 0.37 -3.80
C SER A 180 19.10 0.54 -2.36
N TRP A 181 18.68 1.75 -2.02
CA TRP A 181 18.02 2.02 -0.74
C TRP A 181 16.73 1.21 -0.55
N VAL A 182 16.00 0.93 -1.63
CA VAL A 182 14.77 0.13 -1.59
C VAL A 182 15.06 -1.32 -1.22
N SER A 183 16.07 -1.94 -1.83
CA SER A 183 16.48 -3.32 -1.53
C SER A 183 17.04 -3.42 -0.11
N ILE A 184 17.88 -2.47 0.31
CA ILE A 184 18.43 -2.42 1.68
C ILE A 184 17.29 -2.34 2.70
N PHE A 185 16.30 -1.48 2.46
CA PHE A 185 15.14 -1.34 3.34
C PHE A 185 14.28 -2.61 3.37
N LYS A 186 14.02 -3.23 2.21
CA LYS A 186 13.24 -4.49 2.13
C LYS A 186 13.91 -5.64 2.90
N GLU A 187 15.23 -5.75 2.82
CA GLU A 187 15.98 -6.86 3.44
C GLU A 187 16.23 -6.65 4.93
N ASN A 188 16.58 -5.44 5.33
CA ASN A 188 17.14 -5.16 6.66
C ASN A 188 16.35 -4.10 7.46
N GLY A 189 15.25 -3.59 6.89
CA GLY A 189 14.39 -2.58 7.51
C GLY A 189 15.13 -1.27 7.81
N GLN A 190 14.62 -0.55 8.81
CA GLN A 190 15.22 0.69 9.30
C GLN A 190 16.69 0.51 9.70
N LYS A 191 17.01 -0.57 10.42
CA LYS A 191 18.36 -0.79 10.93
C LYS A 191 19.39 -0.92 9.80
N GLY A 192 19.04 -1.58 8.70
CA GLY A 192 19.90 -1.66 7.54
C GLY A 192 20.25 -0.29 6.96
N ILE A 193 19.28 0.62 6.90
CA ILE A 193 19.52 2.00 6.45
C ILE A 193 20.44 2.74 7.42
N GLU A 194 20.18 2.62 8.72
CA GLU A 194 20.99 3.26 9.76
C GLU A 194 22.43 2.75 9.73
N ASP A 195 22.63 1.44 9.65
CA ASP A 195 23.96 0.81 9.55
C ASP A 195 24.71 1.30 8.30
N LYS A 196 24.01 1.44 7.16
CA LYS A 196 24.58 1.98 5.93
C LYS A 196 24.95 3.44 6.03
N LEU A 197 24.09 4.25 6.67
CA LEU A 197 24.38 5.66 6.89
C LEU A 197 25.59 5.87 7.81
N LEU A 198 25.98 4.88 8.62
CA LEU A 198 27.21 4.94 9.43
C LEU A 198 28.51 4.73 8.63
N GLU A 199 28.45 4.18 7.42
CA GLU A 199 29.63 3.87 6.58
C GLU A 199 30.49 5.11 6.28
N TYR A 200 29.87 6.28 6.08
CA TYR A 200 30.56 7.53 5.75
C TYR A 200 31.68 7.85 6.74
N TRP A 201 31.38 7.70 8.04
CA TRP A 201 32.34 7.98 9.10
C TRP A 201 33.38 6.87 9.27
N GLN A 202 33.17 5.69 8.69
CA GLN A 202 34.10 4.57 8.73
C GLN A 202 35.11 4.61 7.56
N THR A 203 34.94 5.51 6.59
CA THR A 203 35.88 5.68 5.48
C THR A 203 37.20 6.34 5.91
N SER A 204 38.30 5.96 5.24
CA SER A 204 39.68 6.29 5.62
C SER A 204 39.96 7.78 5.82
N ASP A 205 39.30 8.65 5.06
CA ASP A 205 39.48 10.11 5.13
C ASP A 205 38.86 10.73 6.40
N HIS A 206 37.88 10.05 7.00
CA HIS A 206 37.14 10.52 8.18
C HIS A 206 37.62 9.88 9.50
N LEU A 207 38.40 8.80 9.45
CA LEU A 207 39.00 8.15 10.64
C LEU A 207 39.95 9.08 11.42
N ALA A 208 40.60 10.04 10.76
CA ALA A 208 41.47 11.03 11.41
C ALA A 208 40.67 12.13 12.14
N THR A 209 39.49 12.48 11.64
CA THR A 209 38.58 13.53 12.18
C THR A 209 37.57 12.98 13.19
N GLN A 210 37.33 11.67 13.18
CA GLN A 210 36.43 10.92 14.06
C GLN A 210 36.72 11.06 15.56
N ARG A 211 37.97 11.39 15.93
CA ARG A 211 38.34 11.59 17.35
C ARG A 211 37.63 12.78 18.02
N THR A 212 36.92 13.61 17.26
CA THR A 212 36.26 14.83 17.75
C THR A 212 34.75 14.91 17.45
N SER A 213 34.18 14.03 16.63
CA SER A 213 32.74 14.04 16.34
C SER A 213 31.97 13.18 17.34
N SER A 214 31.00 13.80 18.02
CA SER A 214 30.10 13.11 18.95
C SER A 214 29.13 12.20 18.18
N SER A 215 28.80 11.02 18.73
CA SER A 215 27.78 10.11 18.17
C SER A 215 26.45 10.83 17.88
N ALA A 216 26.12 11.84 18.69
CA ALA A 216 24.92 12.66 18.50
C ALA A 216 24.91 13.41 17.15
N ILE A 217 26.06 13.79 16.59
CA ILE A 217 26.12 14.47 15.28
C ILE A 217 25.85 13.46 14.16
N HIS A 218 26.36 12.24 14.28
CA HIS A 218 26.12 11.18 13.29
C HIS A 218 24.63 10.85 13.22
N ASP A 219 23.98 10.71 14.38
CA ASP A 219 22.54 10.45 14.49
C ASP A 219 21.73 11.59 13.87
N VAL A 220 22.08 12.85 14.14
CA VAL A 220 21.41 14.02 13.56
C VAL A 220 21.52 14.04 12.03
N TYR A 221 22.69 13.73 11.48
CA TYR A 221 22.89 13.73 10.03
C TYR A 221 22.14 12.59 9.35
N ALA A 222 22.22 11.38 9.91
CA ALA A 222 21.50 10.22 9.40
C ALA A 222 19.99 10.48 9.41
N GLN A 223 19.43 10.93 10.53
CA GLN A 223 18.00 11.23 10.63
C GLN A 223 17.57 12.35 9.69
N HIS A 224 18.37 13.40 9.53
CA HIS A 224 18.05 14.47 8.59
C HIS A 224 18.06 13.99 7.14
N TYR A 225 19.01 13.14 6.74
CA TYR A 225 19.05 12.55 5.41
C TYR A 225 17.88 11.60 5.16
N ILE A 226 17.53 10.77 6.15
CA ILE A 226 16.33 9.92 6.12
C ILE A 226 15.09 10.76 5.82
N GLN A 227 14.88 11.84 6.59
CA GLN A 227 13.69 12.69 6.46
C GLN A 227 13.61 13.44 5.13
N THR A 228 14.74 13.96 4.66
CA THR A 228 14.78 14.90 3.53
C THR A 228 15.05 14.23 2.18
N ARG A 229 15.55 12.99 2.17
CA ARG A 229 15.89 12.24 0.96
C ARG A 229 15.16 10.91 0.89
N LEU A 230 15.35 10.05 1.88
CA LEU A 230 14.89 8.66 1.80
C LEU A 230 13.38 8.50 1.97
N LEU A 231 12.76 9.13 2.98
CA LEU A 231 11.30 9.03 3.18
C LEU A 231 10.49 9.54 1.98
N PRO A 232 10.78 10.73 1.38
CA PRO A 232 10.13 11.14 0.14
C PRO A 232 10.29 10.12 -0.99
N MET A 233 11.49 9.55 -1.12
CA MET A 233 11.79 8.56 -2.15
C MET A 233 11.01 7.25 -1.94
N PHE A 234 10.98 6.72 -0.71
CA PHE A 234 10.20 5.51 -0.39
C PHE A 234 8.70 5.71 -0.64
N ARG A 235 8.16 6.91 -0.36
CA ARG A 235 6.78 7.24 -0.72
C ARG A 235 6.56 7.25 -2.22
N ALA A 236 7.47 7.85 -2.99
CA ALA A 236 7.39 7.87 -4.44
C ALA A 236 7.46 6.45 -5.05
N ASN A 237 8.33 5.60 -4.49
CA ASN A 237 8.43 4.19 -4.87
C ASN A 237 7.11 3.45 -4.61
N LEU A 238 6.53 3.60 -3.41
CA LEU A 238 5.23 3.01 -3.08
C LEU A 238 4.12 3.51 -4.02
N LEU A 239 4.06 4.81 -4.28
CA LEU A 239 3.10 5.40 -5.22
C LEU A 239 3.19 4.76 -6.60
N THR A 240 4.40 4.51 -7.10
CA THR A 240 4.60 3.88 -8.41
C THR A 240 4.05 2.46 -8.45
N HIS A 241 4.30 1.68 -7.40
CA HIS A 241 3.84 0.28 -7.30
C HIS A 241 2.35 0.13 -6.98
N VAL A 242 1.73 1.13 -6.34
CA VAL A 242 0.28 1.15 -6.07
C VAL A 242 -0.52 1.55 -7.33
N ILE A 243 0.12 2.19 -8.31
CA ILE A 243 -0.50 2.68 -9.55
C ILE A 243 -0.42 1.67 -10.71
N GLN A 244 0.59 0.79 -10.70
CA GLN A 244 0.88 -0.19 -11.75
C GLN A 244 0.15 -1.52 -11.51
#